data_AF-A0A017TDM7-F1
#
_entry.id   AF-A0A017TDM7-F1
#
_cell.length_a   1.000
_cell.length_b   1.000
_cell.length_c   1.000
_cell.angle_alpha   90.00
_cell.angle_beta   90.00
_cell.angle_gamma   90.00
#
_symmetry.space_group_name_H-M   'P 1'
#
loop_
_entity.id
_entity.type
_entity.pdbx_description
1 polymer ?
#
loop_
_entity_poly.entity_id
_entity_poly.type
_entity_poly.pdbx_seq_one_letter_code
_entity_poly.pdbx_strand_id
1 'polypeptide(L)' 'MTCSDPWSDVRDQPRGRRPVDALAGELHTCALLHDGTVKCWGYNHDGQLGLGNTPDQGDDDGEMGDALPTVKLYSASW' A
#
# COMPACT_ATOMS: atom_id res chain seq x y z
N MET A 1 1.86 31.89 -20.36
CA MET A 1 0.88 30.92 -19.84
C MET A 1 1.63 29.63 -19.53
N THR A 2 1.82 29.26 -18.26
CA THR A 2 2.36 27.93 -17.93
C THR A 2 1.21 26.95 -18.00
N CYS A 3 1.38 25.86 -18.74
CA CYS A 3 0.47 24.72 -18.66
C CYS A 3 0.66 24.15 -17.26
N SER A 4 -0.21 24.48 -16.32
CA SER A 4 -0.17 23.92 -14.98
C SER A 4 -0.54 22.44 -15.12
N ASP A 5 0.46 21.58 -15.20
CA ASP A 5 0.25 20.14 -15.28
C ASP A 5 -0.54 19.70 -14.04
N PRO A 6 -1.77 19.17 -14.19
CA PRO A 6 -2.62 18.78 -13.06
C PRO A 6 -2.06 17.57 -12.27
N TRP A 7 -0.93 17.01 -12.71
CA TRP A 7 -0.26 15.86 -12.13
C TRP A 7 0.97 16.21 -11.29
N SER A 8 1.26 17.50 -11.08
CA SER A 8 2.37 17.94 -10.22
C SER A 8 2.20 17.45 -8.77
N ASP A 9 0.97 17.39 -8.26
CA ASP A 9 0.64 16.91 -6.91
C ASP A 9 0.94 15.41 -6.70
N VAL A 10 0.70 14.58 -7.73
CA VAL A 10 1.02 13.13 -7.69
C VAL A 10 2.54 12.89 -7.65
N ARG A 11 3.33 13.83 -8.19
CA ARG A 11 4.80 13.74 -8.19
C ARG A 11 5.43 14.20 -6.86
N ASP A 12 4.68 14.92 -6.03
CA ASP A 12 5.15 15.50 -4.76
C ASP A 12 4.62 14.77 -3.50
N GLN A 13 4.00 13.61 -3.69
CA GLN A 13 3.74 12.66 -2.60
C GLN A 13 5.05 12.41 -1.82
N PRO A 14 5.04 12.40 -0.47
CA PRO A 14 6.21 12.08 0.32
C PRO A 14 6.83 10.80 -0.22
N ARG A 15 8.14 10.82 -0.54
CA ARG A 15 8.78 9.73 -1.30
C ARG A 15 8.44 8.33 -0.80
N GLY A 16 8.18 8.16 0.49
CA GLY A 16 7.80 6.89 1.11
C GLY A 16 6.46 6.30 0.69
N ARG A 17 5.52 7.06 0.12
CA ARG A 17 4.17 6.54 -0.24
C ARG A 17 4.01 6.20 -1.72
N ARG A 18 5.09 6.26 -2.50
CA ARG A 18 5.06 5.95 -3.93
C ARG A 18 5.17 4.43 -4.13
N PRO A 19 4.20 3.78 -4.79
CA PRO A 19 4.34 2.38 -5.19
C PRO A 19 5.51 2.24 -6.16
N VAL A 20 6.38 1.27 -5.90
CA VAL A 20 7.50 0.90 -6.78
C VAL A 20 7.27 -0.45 -7.45
N ASP A 21 6.43 -1.31 -6.85
CA ASP A 21 6.03 -2.59 -7.41
C ASP A 21 4.66 -3.02 -6.85
N ALA A 22 4.00 -3.95 -7.53
CA ALA A 22 2.74 -4.54 -7.07
C ALA A 22 2.62 -6.01 -7.47
N LEU A 23 2.08 -6.81 -6.55
CA LEU A 23 1.80 -8.23 -6.73
C LEU A 23 0.31 -8.47 -6.51
N ALA A 24 -0.31 -9.20 -7.43
CA ALA A 24 -1.70 -9.61 -7.32
C ALA A 24 -1.77 -11.13 -7.13
N GLY A 25 -2.44 -11.56 -6.06
CA GLY A 25 -2.94 -12.92 -5.90
C GLY A 25 -4.32 -13.08 -6.55
N GLU A 26 -5.01 -14.18 -6.25
CA GLU A 26 -6.34 -14.45 -6.82
C GLU A 26 -7.40 -13.45 -6.31
N LEU A 27 -7.39 -13.14 -5.00
CA LEU A 27 -8.37 -12.26 -4.35
C LEU A 27 -7.74 -11.17 -3.47
N HIS A 28 -6.41 -11.00 -3.49
CA HIS A 28 -5.70 -9.99 -2.73
C HIS A 28 -4.61 -9.32 -3.58
N THR A 29 -4.24 -8.10 -3.25
CA THR A 29 -3.18 -7.34 -3.93
C THR A 29 -2.28 -6.68 -2.90
N CYS A 30 -0.98 -6.66 -3.16
CA CYS A 30 0.02 -6.00 -2.32
C CYS A 30 0.86 -5.03 -3.14
N ALA A 31 1.10 -3.83 -2.62
CA ALA A 31 1.97 -2.83 -3.22
C ALA A 31 3.22 -2.61 -2.36
N LEU A 32 4.40 -2.73 -2.97
CA LEU A 32 5.67 -2.33 -2.37
C LEU A 32 5.85 -0.83 -2.53
N LEU A 33 6.08 -0.15 -1.43
CA LEU A 33 6.34 1.29 -1.40
C LEU A 33 7.85 1.57 -1.42
N HIS A 34 8.23 2.78 -1.84
CA HIS A 34 9.64 3.18 -1.91
C HIS A 34 10.32 3.24 -0.53
N ASP A 35 9.58 3.43 0.57
CA ASP A 35 10.12 3.27 1.93
C ASP A 35 10.23 1.80 2.36
N GLY A 36 10.00 0.89 1.42
CA GLY A 36 9.99 -0.58 1.50
C GLY A 36 9.08 -1.17 2.57
N THR A 37 8.06 -0.40 2.97
CA THR A 37 6.85 -0.97 3.52
C THR A 37 5.97 -1.54 2.41
N VAL A 38 5.05 -2.42 2.77
CA VAL A 38 4.05 -3.01 1.88
C VAL A 38 2.66 -2.70 2.39
N LYS A 39 1.75 -2.34 1.49
CA LYS A 39 0.31 -2.29 1.77
C LYS A 39 -0.37 -3.44 1.04
N CYS A 40 -1.19 -4.21 1.74
CA CYS A 40 -1.97 -5.30 1.14
C CYS A 40 -3.47 -5.06 1.37
N TRP A 41 -4.29 -5.37 0.37
CA TRP A 41 -5.74 -5.25 0.42
C TRP A 41 -6.44 -6.40 -0.32
N GLY A 42 -7.73 -6.58 -0.08
CA GLY A 42 -8.56 -7.67 -0.57
C GLY A 42 -8.81 -8.76 0.48
N TYR A 43 -9.09 -9.97 0.00
CA TYR A 43 -9.45 -11.13 0.83
C TYR A 43 -8.32 -11.50 1.80
N ASN A 44 -8.64 -11.66 3.08
CA ASN A 44 -7.70 -11.92 4.17
C ASN A 44 -8.10 -13.07 5.12
N HIS A 45 -9.10 -13.88 4.79
CA HIS A 45 -9.58 -14.92 5.71
C HIS A 45 -8.50 -15.95 6.12
N ASP A 46 -7.45 -16.12 5.33
CA ASP A 46 -6.31 -17.01 5.62
C ASP A 46 -5.09 -16.25 6.19
N GLY A 47 -5.20 -14.94 6.42
CA GLY A 47 -4.11 -14.09 6.90
C GLY A 47 -3.08 -13.71 5.84
N GLN A 48 -3.43 -13.83 4.55
CA GLN A 48 -2.54 -13.56 3.40
C GLN A 48 -2.02 -12.12 3.34
N LEU A 49 -2.66 -11.16 4.00
CA LEU A 49 -2.20 -9.77 4.03
C LEU A 49 -1.02 -9.56 5.00
N GLY A 50 -0.68 -10.54 5.83
CA GLY A 50 0.47 -10.47 6.74
C GLY A 50 0.30 -9.49 7.91
N LEU A 51 -0.94 -9.14 8.26
CA LEU A 51 -1.28 -8.16 9.29
C LEU A 51 -1.43 -8.76 10.70
N GLY A 52 -1.30 -10.08 10.84
CA GLY A 52 -1.55 -10.78 12.10
C GLY A 52 -3.03 -10.85 12.48
N ASN A 53 -3.92 -10.58 11.52
CA ASN A 53 -5.37 -10.68 11.62
C ASN A 53 -5.94 -11.28 10.32
N THR A 54 -7.25 -11.56 10.31
CA THR A 54 -7.98 -12.15 9.18
C THR A 54 -9.18 -11.35 8.60
N PRO A 55 -9.54 -10.13 9.07
CA PRO A 55 -10.49 -9.30 8.34
C PRO A 55 -9.96 -8.89 6.97
N ASP A 56 -10.83 -8.90 5.97
CA ASP A 56 -10.54 -8.34 4.64
C ASP A 56 -10.10 -6.88 4.78
N GLN A 57 -9.41 -6.36 3.76
CA GLN A 57 -8.99 -4.96 3.75
C GLN A 57 -9.49 -4.27 2.50
N GLY A 58 -10.17 -3.15 2.70
CA GLY A 58 -10.65 -2.28 1.64
C GLY A 58 -12.09 -2.55 1.19
N ASP A 59 -12.88 -3.18 2.07
CA ASP A 59 -14.33 -3.24 1.98
C ASP A 59 -15.02 -2.08 2.74
N ASP A 60 -14.33 -1.47 3.70
CA ASP A 60 -14.77 -0.28 4.46
C ASP A 60 -13.99 1.01 4.13
N ASP A 61 -14.59 2.17 4.42
CA ASP A 61 -13.99 3.50 4.17
C ASP A 61 -12.70 3.75 4.96
N GLY A 62 -12.58 3.16 6.15
CA GLY A 62 -11.40 3.20 7.01
C GLY A 62 -10.24 2.31 6.56
N GLU A 63 -10.39 1.56 5.48
CA GLU A 63 -9.41 0.55 5.05
C GLU A 63 -8.86 0.84 3.64
N MET A 64 -8.96 2.08 3.20
CA MET A 64 -8.55 2.49 1.85
C MET A 64 -7.34 3.41 1.87
N GLY A 65 -6.53 3.32 0.80
CA GLY A 65 -5.47 4.27 0.51
C GLY A 65 -4.47 4.45 1.65
N ASP A 66 -4.47 5.63 2.28
CA ASP A 66 -3.56 5.97 3.37
C ASP A 66 -3.90 5.34 4.71
N ALA A 67 -5.15 4.91 4.88
CA ALA A 67 -5.61 4.23 6.08
C ALA A 67 -5.25 2.74 6.09
N LEU A 68 -4.84 2.17 4.95
CA LEU A 68 -4.33 0.79 4.87
C LEU A 68 -3.11 0.60 5.79
N PRO A 69 -3.10 -0.46 6.61
CA PRO A 69 -1.96 -0.80 7.42
C PRO A 69 -0.76 -1.17 6.55
N THR A 70 0.43 -0.91 7.08
CA THR A 70 1.70 -1.21 6.40
C THR A 70 2.42 -2.35 7.10
N VAL A 71 2.94 -3.28 6.30
CA VAL A 71 3.81 -4.37 6.73
C VAL A 71 5.25 -4.00 6.41
N LYS A 72 6.15 -4.08 7.38
CA LYS A 72 7.60 -3.90 7.17
C LYS A 72 8.23 -5.25 6.84
N LEU A 73 8.77 -5.39 5.64
CA LEU A 73 9.42 -6.63 5.21
C LEU A 73 10.87 -6.75 5.68
N TYR A 74 11.51 -5.64 6.05
CA TYR A 74 12.85 -5.64 6.60
C TYR A 74 12.89 -4.90 7.94
N SER A 75 13.32 -5.59 8.99
CA SER A 75 13.97 -4.95 10.12
C SER A 75 15.44 -4.78 9.75
N ALA A 76 15.82 -3.62 9.23
CA ALA A 76 17.24 -3.29 9.16
C ALA A 76 17.74 -3.15 10.61
N SER A 77 18.23 -4.25 11.17
CA SER A 77 19.02 -4.28 12.40
C SER A 77 20.48 -4.40 11.99
N TRP A 78 21.10 -3.25 11.71
CA TRP A 78 22.54 -3.11 11.65
C TRP A 78 22.94 -1.96 12.57
#